data_AF-A0A7U2NGQ2-F1
#
_entry.id   AF-A0A7U2NGQ2-F1
#
_cell.length_a   1.000
_cell.length_b   1.000
_cell.length_c   1.000
_cell.angle_alpha   90.00
_cell.angle_beta   90.00
_cell.angle_gamma   90.00
#
_symmetry.space_group_name_H-M   'P 1'
#
loop_
_entity.id
_entity.type
_entity.pdbx_description
1 polymer ?
#
loop_
_entity_poly.entity_id
_entity_poly.type
_entity_poly.pdbx_seq_one_letter_code
_entity_poly.pdbx_strand_id
1 'polypeptide(L)'
;MNQENLLERLKELRKNDNLKDVGFQKELIEKLFPETTENLVLDLSNVTSAFYGLLLDNVGKEFGYDKINNISKTTFYNIGQIKAKQCFEKIENMPIDSRSFLIVLISAIYNASPEYNFNVIEFSKEKTIFELYGVDRYLRILNNLSISNHIEFPTLSSFMQGIKDYFKIDCKMNIDFEIINIENNETKHTYKFELING
;
A
#
# COMPACT_ATOMS: atom_id res chain seq x y z
N MET A 1 10.23 -12.99 16.94
CA MET A 1 9.07 -13.71 17.51
C MET A 1 8.94 -15.03 16.77
N ASN A 2 8.74 -16.15 17.45
CA ASN A 2 8.68 -17.49 16.84
C ASN A 2 7.23 -17.91 16.50
N GLN A 3 7.09 -18.97 15.70
CA GLN A 3 5.83 -19.48 15.14
C GLN A 3 4.78 -19.79 16.22
N GLU A 4 5.19 -20.42 17.33
CA GLU A 4 4.30 -20.76 18.45
C GLU A 4 3.68 -19.51 19.09
N ASN A 5 4.47 -18.45 19.33
CA ASN A 5 3.96 -17.20 19.90
C ASN A 5 2.99 -16.50 18.94
N LEU A 6 3.28 -16.52 17.63
CA LEU A 6 2.35 -15.98 16.63
C LEU A 6 1.03 -16.74 16.60
N LEU A 7 1.09 -18.08 16.63
CA LEU A 7 -0.08 -18.93 16.66
C LEU A 7 -0.96 -18.63 17.87
N GLU A 8 -0.39 -18.58 19.09
CA GLU A 8 -1.14 -18.23 20.31
C GLU A 8 -1.86 -16.89 20.18
N ARG A 9 -1.21 -15.86 19.64
CA ARG A 9 -1.82 -14.53 19.49
C ARG A 9 -2.95 -14.50 18.47
N LEU A 10 -2.95 -15.40 17.49
CA LEU A 10 -4.00 -15.51 16.47
C LEU A 10 -5.07 -16.55 16.80
N LYS A 11 -4.92 -17.34 17.88
CA LYS A 11 -5.91 -18.34 18.28
C LYS A 11 -7.30 -17.75 18.50
N GLU A 12 -7.41 -16.55 19.06
CA GLU A 12 -8.71 -15.91 19.26
C GLU A 12 -9.47 -15.65 17.95
N LEU A 13 -8.76 -15.38 16.85
CA LEU A 13 -9.37 -15.20 15.53
C LEU A 13 -9.82 -16.53 14.91
N ARG A 14 -9.25 -17.66 15.38
CA ARG A 14 -9.43 -19.01 14.82
C ARG A 14 -10.04 -19.99 15.82
N LYS A 15 -10.58 -19.50 16.95
CA LYS A 15 -11.08 -20.35 18.05
C LYS A 15 -12.27 -21.23 17.69
N ASN A 16 -12.93 -20.91 16.58
CA ASN A 16 -14.06 -21.67 16.06
C ASN A 16 -13.65 -22.64 14.95
N ASP A 17 -12.37 -22.71 14.59
CA ASP A 17 -11.86 -23.67 13.62
C ASP A 17 -11.92 -25.08 14.23
N ASN A 18 -12.51 -26.01 13.49
CA ASN A 18 -12.64 -27.40 13.93
C ASN A 18 -12.03 -28.35 12.90
N LEU A 19 -10.74 -28.66 13.09
CA LEU A 19 -10.05 -29.72 12.35
C LEU A 19 -10.17 -31.01 13.18
N LYS A 20 -10.99 -31.96 12.72
CA LYS A 20 -11.25 -33.22 13.43
C LYS A 20 -10.01 -34.09 13.59
N ASP A 21 -9.07 -33.98 12.66
CA ASP A 21 -7.79 -34.70 12.69
C ASP A 21 -6.69 -33.80 13.27
N VAL A 22 -6.32 -34.08 14.52
CA VAL A 22 -5.28 -33.33 15.26
C VAL A 22 -3.89 -33.52 14.64
N GLY A 23 -3.61 -34.70 14.09
CA GLY A 23 -2.32 -34.99 13.44
C GLY A 23 -2.17 -34.15 12.17
N PHE A 24 -3.22 -34.13 11.35
CA PHE A 24 -3.25 -33.28 10.15
C PHE A 24 -3.23 -31.79 10.48
N GLN A 25 -3.93 -31.36 11.54
CA GLN A 25 -3.86 -29.96 11.99
C GLN A 25 -2.43 -29.55 12.34
N LYS A 26 -1.69 -30.40 13.06
CA LYS A 26 -0.29 -30.13 13.40
C LYS A 26 0.57 -30.02 12.14
N GLU A 27 0.37 -30.91 11.18
CA GLU A 27 1.08 -30.86 9.89
C GLU A 27 0.78 -29.56 9.12
N LEU A 28 -0.48 -29.11 9.06
CA LEU A 28 -0.85 -27.85 8.41
C LEU A 28 -0.20 -26.65 9.09
N ILE A 29 -0.12 -26.64 10.42
CA ILE A 29 0.56 -25.56 11.16
C ILE A 29 2.04 -25.56 10.81
N GLU A 30 2.71 -26.71 10.90
CA GLU A 30 4.15 -26.82 10.60
C GLU A 30 4.49 -26.42 9.17
N LYS A 31 3.64 -26.76 8.19
CA LYS A 31 3.93 -26.52 6.76
C LYS A 31 3.43 -25.19 6.20
N LEU A 32 2.31 -24.67 6.70
CA LEU A 32 1.60 -23.55 6.06
C LEU A 32 1.46 -22.32 6.96
N PHE A 33 1.62 -22.46 8.27
CA PHE A 33 1.49 -21.31 9.17
C PHE A 33 2.77 -20.46 9.13
N PRO A 34 2.68 -19.13 8.99
CA PRO A 34 3.86 -18.29 8.90
C PRO A 34 4.79 -18.42 10.12
N GLU A 35 6.08 -18.57 9.88
CA GLU A 35 7.08 -18.75 10.95
C GLU A 35 7.25 -17.50 11.81
N THR A 36 7.07 -16.32 11.20
CA THR A 36 7.24 -15.02 11.84
C THR A 36 6.12 -14.05 11.44
N THR A 37 5.97 -12.96 12.20
CA THR A 37 5.07 -11.86 11.81
C THR A 37 5.49 -11.21 10.50
N GLU A 38 6.78 -11.16 10.21
CA GLU A 38 7.28 -10.62 8.94
C GLU A 38 6.74 -11.46 7.77
N ASN A 39 6.87 -12.80 7.84
CA ASN A 39 6.30 -13.69 6.83
C ASN A 39 4.79 -13.50 6.68
N LEU A 40 4.05 -13.44 7.80
CA LEU A 40 2.59 -13.23 7.76
C LEU A 40 2.22 -11.92 7.06
N VAL A 41 2.93 -10.82 7.34
CA VAL A 41 2.64 -9.51 6.74
C VAL A 41 3.06 -9.47 5.26
N LEU A 42 4.19 -10.10 4.91
CA LEU A 42 4.63 -10.24 3.52
C LEU A 42 3.65 -11.09 2.70
N ASP A 43 3.17 -12.21 3.24
CA ASP A 43 2.19 -13.08 2.59
C ASP A 43 0.86 -12.34 2.36
N LEU A 44 0.37 -11.60 3.37
CA LEU A 44 -0.82 -10.77 3.23
C LEU A 44 -0.61 -9.65 2.18
N SER A 45 0.57 -9.04 2.16
CA SER A 45 0.96 -8.04 1.17
C SER A 45 0.95 -8.61 -0.25
N ASN A 46 1.48 -9.83 -0.43
CA ASN A 46 1.50 -10.56 -1.70
C ASN A 46 0.10 -10.94 -2.18
N VAL A 47 -0.78 -11.41 -1.28
CA VAL A 47 -2.19 -11.67 -1.62
C VAL A 47 -2.90 -10.38 -2.06
N THR A 48 -2.63 -9.26 -1.38
CA THR A 48 -3.23 -7.97 -1.70
C THR A 48 -2.78 -7.45 -3.08
N SER A 49 -1.48 -7.53 -3.39
CA SER A 49 -0.98 -7.12 -4.70
C SER A 49 -1.46 -8.07 -5.81
N ALA A 50 -1.52 -9.38 -5.55
CA ALA A 50 -2.08 -10.36 -6.47
C ALA A 50 -3.54 -10.05 -6.82
N PHE A 51 -4.38 -9.74 -5.82
CA PHE A 51 -5.77 -9.34 -6.06
C PHE A 51 -5.85 -8.11 -6.99
N TYR A 52 -5.05 -7.08 -6.72
CA TYR A 52 -4.98 -5.89 -7.57
C TYR A 52 -4.55 -6.21 -9.01
N GLY A 53 -3.42 -6.93 -9.18
CA GLY A 53 -2.87 -7.24 -10.49
C GLY A 53 -3.78 -8.14 -11.33
N LEU A 54 -4.31 -9.21 -10.72
CA LEU A 54 -5.20 -10.16 -11.39
C LEU A 54 -6.54 -9.52 -11.78
N LEU A 55 -7.07 -8.63 -10.95
CA LEU A 55 -8.28 -7.89 -11.29
C LEU A 55 -8.05 -7.00 -12.52
N LEU A 56 -6.94 -6.26 -12.56
CA LEU A 56 -6.59 -5.44 -13.72
C LEU A 56 -6.35 -6.28 -14.96
N ASP A 57 -5.65 -7.40 -14.85
CA ASP A 57 -5.41 -8.30 -15.98
C ASP A 57 -6.73 -8.87 -16.53
N ASN A 58 -7.65 -9.27 -15.66
CA ASN A 58 -8.99 -9.73 -16.08
C ASN A 58 -9.79 -8.62 -16.77
N VAL A 59 -9.74 -7.39 -16.24
CA VAL A 59 -10.34 -6.22 -16.92
C VAL A 59 -9.70 -5.98 -18.28
N GLY A 60 -8.38 -6.11 -18.39
CA GLY A 60 -7.64 -5.94 -19.63
C GLY A 60 -8.02 -6.98 -20.69
N LYS A 61 -8.17 -8.25 -20.28
CA LYS A 61 -8.62 -9.34 -21.16
C LYS A 61 -10.05 -9.15 -21.66
N GLU A 62 -10.95 -8.68 -20.80
CA GLU A 62 -12.38 -8.56 -21.13
C GLU A 62 -12.72 -7.25 -21.87
N PHE A 63 -12.08 -6.14 -21.49
CA PHE A 63 -12.48 -4.79 -21.93
C PHE A 63 -11.36 -4.01 -22.64
N GLY A 64 -10.16 -4.58 -22.77
CA GLY A 64 -9.00 -3.95 -23.39
C GLY A 64 -7.99 -3.39 -22.38
N TYR A 65 -6.70 -3.67 -22.61
CA TYR A 65 -5.60 -3.20 -21.76
C TYR A 65 -5.37 -1.68 -21.81
N ASP A 66 -5.95 -0.95 -22.76
CA ASP A 66 -5.95 0.52 -22.75
C ASP A 66 -6.83 1.10 -21.62
N LYS A 67 -7.73 0.29 -21.03
CA LYS A 67 -8.65 0.72 -19.95
C LYS A 67 -8.06 0.59 -18.56
N ILE A 68 -7.09 -0.30 -18.36
CA ILE A 68 -6.68 -0.72 -17.00
C ILE A 68 -5.95 0.39 -16.23
N ASN A 69 -5.28 1.32 -16.92
CA ASN A 69 -4.68 2.49 -16.29
C ASN A 69 -5.71 3.35 -15.55
N ASN A 70 -6.85 3.62 -16.18
CA ASN A 70 -7.89 4.45 -15.56
C ASN A 70 -8.52 3.76 -14.34
N ILE A 71 -8.71 2.44 -14.41
CA ILE A 71 -9.18 1.65 -13.27
C ILE A 71 -8.17 1.68 -12.13
N SER A 72 -6.87 1.52 -12.42
CA SER A 72 -5.80 1.64 -11.43
C SER A 72 -5.81 3.01 -10.75
N LYS A 73 -5.80 4.10 -11.54
CA LYS A 73 -5.86 5.49 -11.03
C LYS A 73 -7.07 5.71 -10.13
N THR A 74 -8.25 5.32 -10.60
CA THR A 74 -9.51 5.45 -9.84
C THR A 74 -9.46 4.64 -8.54
N THR A 75 -8.90 3.44 -8.58
CA THR A 75 -8.77 2.57 -7.41
C THR A 75 -7.86 3.20 -6.36
N PHE A 76 -6.65 3.65 -6.73
CA PHE A 76 -5.74 4.32 -5.81
C PHE A 76 -6.29 5.63 -5.28
N TYR A 77 -6.97 6.43 -6.12
CA TYR A 77 -7.68 7.63 -5.71
C TYR A 77 -8.70 7.36 -4.60
N ASN A 78 -9.56 6.36 -4.80
CA ASN A 78 -10.56 5.98 -3.81
C ASN A 78 -9.93 5.45 -2.52
N ILE A 79 -8.84 4.67 -2.61
CA ILE A 79 -8.09 4.22 -1.43
C ILE A 79 -7.50 5.42 -0.67
N GLY A 80 -7.00 6.44 -1.39
CA GLY A 80 -6.53 7.70 -0.80
C GLY A 80 -7.59 8.39 0.03
N GLN A 81 -8.80 8.56 -0.52
CA GLN A 81 -9.94 9.13 0.20
C GLN A 81 -10.34 8.31 1.42
N ILE A 82 -10.42 6.98 1.29
CA ILE A 82 -10.77 6.09 2.40
C ILE A 82 -9.74 6.22 3.54
N LYS A 83 -8.45 6.25 3.21
CA LYS A 83 -7.38 6.37 4.21
C LYS A 83 -7.37 7.76 4.85
N ALA A 84 -7.59 8.81 4.07
CA ALA A 84 -7.74 10.17 4.61
C ALA A 84 -8.89 10.25 5.61
N LYS A 85 -10.06 9.68 5.27
CA LYS A 85 -11.19 9.56 6.20
C LYS A 85 -10.85 8.80 7.48
N GLN A 86 -10.25 7.61 7.34
CA GLN A 86 -9.85 6.80 8.49
C GLN A 86 -8.87 7.53 9.42
N CYS A 87 -7.92 8.28 8.87
CA CYS A 87 -6.99 9.10 9.66
C CYS A 87 -7.72 10.24 10.37
N PHE A 88 -8.59 10.95 9.66
CA PHE A 88 -9.38 12.05 10.23
C PHE A 88 -10.28 11.59 11.40
N GLU A 89 -10.83 10.39 11.32
CA GLU A 89 -11.68 9.81 12.37
C GLU A 89 -10.87 9.30 13.58
N LYS A 90 -9.60 8.91 13.39
CA LYS A 90 -8.79 8.25 14.43
C LYS A 90 -7.77 9.16 15.11
N ILE A 91 -7.28 10.20 14.43
CA ILE A 91 -6.23 11.08 14.92
C ILE A 91 -6.88 12.36 15.44
N GLU A 92 -6.83 12.54 16.75
CA GLU A 92 -7.26 13.78 17.38
C GLU A 92 -6.42 14.95 16.82
N ASN A 93 -7.08 16.04 16.40
CA ASN A 93 -6.43 17.20 15.80
C ASN A 93 -5.61 16.90 14.53
N MET A 94 -6.07 15.96 13.69
CA MET A 94 -5.48 15.68 12.38
C MET A 94 -5.26 16.99 11.59
N PRO A 95 -4.02 17.32 11.18
CA PRO A 95 -3.78 18.51 10.37
C PRO A 95 -4.50 18.39 9.03
N ILE A 96 -4.99 19.52 8.51
CA ILE A 96 -5.65 19.65 7.21
C ILE A 96 -4.81 20.62 6.36
N ASP A 97 -3.57 20.23 6.10
CA ASP A 97 -2.55 21.00 5.39
C ASP A 97 -1.54 20.05 4.71
N SER A 98 -0.37 20.53 4.27
CA SER A 98 0.58 19.67 3.54
C SER A 98 1.05 18.44 4.35
N ARG A 99 0.97 18.48 5.68
CA ARG A 99 1.37 17.36 6.56
C ARG A 99 0.44 16.16 6.45
N SER A 100 -0.82 16.39 6.07
CA SER A 100 -1.85 15.35 5.98
C SER A 100 -1.44 14.24 5.02
N PHE A 101 -0.75 14.57 3.92
CA PHE A 101 -0.29 13.60 2.93
C PHE A 101 0.63 12.54 3.53
N LEU A 102 1.65 12.97 4.28
CA LEU A 102 2.60 12.05 4.91
C LEU A 102 1.92 11.21 6.01
N ILE A 103 1.07 11.82 6.84
CA ILE A 103 0.38 11.10 7.93
C ILE A 103 -0.51 9.99 7.36
N VAL A 104 -1.30 10.30 6.32
CA VAL A 104 -2.17 9.31 5.68
C VAL A 104 -1.35 8.22 4.97
N LEU A 105 -0.25 8.60 4.30
CA LEU A 105 0.65 7.62 3.70
C LEU A 105 1.25 6.67 4.74
N ILE A 106 1.77 7.18 5.85
CA ILE A 106 2.34 6.37 6.94
C ILE A 106 1.29 5.40 7.48
N SER A 107 0.04 5.86 7.65
CA SER A 107 -1.06 4.98 8.06
C SER A 107 -1.31 3.85 7.05
N ALA A 108 -1.18 4.10 5.75
CA ALA A 108 -1.30 3.07 4.74
C ALA A 108 -0.09 2.11 4.73
N ILE A 109 1.13 2.63 4.90
CA ILE A 109 2.37 1.83 4.93
C ILE A 109 2.37 0.88 6.12
N TYR A 110 2.15 1.40 7.34
CA TYR A 110 2.17 0.59 8.56
C TYR A 110 1.16 -0.56 8.57
N ASN A 111 0.05 -0.42 7.83
CA ASN A 111 -0.98 -1.44 7.78
C ASN A 111 -0.82 -2.43 6.63
N ALA A 112 -0.16 -2.03 5.54
CA ALA A 112 -0.28 -2.76 4.29
C ALA A 112 0.98 -2.82 3.45
N SER A 113 2.06 -2.08 3.72
CA SER A 113 3.22 -2.05 2.82
C SER A 113 4.52 -2.28 3.58
N PRO A 114 4.79 -3.53 4.03
CA PRO A 114 5.92 -3.84 4.90
C PRO A 114 7.30 -3.58 4.28
N GLU A 115 7.38 -3.60 2.95
CA GLU A 115 8.64 -3.48 2.20
C GLU A 115 8.99 -2.02 1.85
N TYR A 116 8.11 -1.06 2.14
CA TYR A 116 8.37 0.37 1.93
C TYR A 116 8.94 1.03 3.19
N ASN A 117 9.97 1.83 2.98
CA ASN A 117 10.56 2.74 3.95
C ASN A 117 10.31 4.19 3.52
N PHE A 118 10.34 5.12 4.47
CA PHE A 118 10.21 6.54 4.16
C PHE A 118 11.26 7.38 4.87
N ASN A 119 11.62 8.51 4.26
CA ASN A 119 12.53 9.49 4.83
C ASN A 119 11.88 10.88 4.73
N VAL A 120 11.80 11.61 5.84
CA VAL A 120 11.12 12.91 5.90
C VAL A 120 12.16 14.02 5.77
N ILE A 121 12.04 14.82 4.70
CA ILE A 121 12.96 15.92 4.42
C ILE A 121 12.42 17.23 5.00
N GLU A 122 11.12 17.47 4.83
CA GLU A 122 10.44 18.67 5.34
C GLU A 122 9.04 18.32 5.82
N PHE A 123 8.64 18.88 6.97
CA PHE A 123 7.34 18.63 7.57
C PHE A 123 6.82 19.89 8.28
N SER A 124 6.34 20.83 7.49
CA SER A 124 5.68 22.06 7.95
C SER A 124 4.24 22.14 7.43
N LYS A 125 3.44 23.07 7.94
CA LYS A 125 2.06 23.26 7.47
C LYS A 125 2.06 23.63 5.99
N GLU A 126 2.96 24.53 5.59
CA GLU A 126 3.05 25.12 4.26
C GLU A 126 3.66 24.15 3.26
N LYS A 127 4.58 23.30 3.70
CA LYS A 127 5.35 22.44 2.82
C LYS A 127 5.77 21.13 3.47
N THR A 128 5.54 20.03 2.75
CA THR A 128 5.93 18.69 3.17
C THR A 128 6.67 18.00 2.04
N ILE A 129 7.88 17.50 2.33
CA ILE A 129 8.73 16.75 1.41
C ILE A 129 9.14 15.45 2.08
N PHE A 130 8.95 14.33 1.39
CA PHE A 130 9.43 13.04 1.85
C PHE A 130 9.78 12.12 0.69
N GLU A 131 10.62 11.14 0.98
CA GLU A 131 10.98 10.05 0.09
C GLU A 131 10.27 8.78 0.56
N LEU A 132 9.81 7.97 -0.39
CA LEU A 132 9.29 6.62 -0.19
C LEU A 132 10.11 5.67 -1.05
N TYR A 133 10.67 4.62 -0.46
CA TYR A 133 11.57 3.72 -1.18
C TYR A 133 11.51 2.29 -0.67
N GLY A 134 11.84 1.34 -1.54
CA GLY A 134 11.78 -0.10 -1.24
C GLY A 134 11.10 -0.86 -2.36
N VAL A 135 10.71 -2.11 -2.09
CA VAL A 135 10.10 -2.98 -3.09
C VAL A 135 8.68 -2.53 -3.39
N ASP A 136 8.43 -2.11 -4.63
CA ASP A 136 7.09 -1.79 -5.11
C ASP A 136 6.37 -3.08 -5.51
N ARG A 137 5.56 -3.59 -4.58
CA ARG A 137 4.76 -4.79 -4.81
C ARG A 137 3.76 -4.67 -5.96
N TYR A 138 3.28 -3.45 -6.26
CA TYR A 138 2.34 -3.23 -7.35
C TYR A 138 3.07 -3.28 -8.69
N LEU A 139 4.26 -2.70 -8.77
CA LEU A 139 5.16 -2.88 -9.91
C LEU A 139 5.53 -4.36 -10.08
N ARG A 140 5.90 -5.06 -8.99
CA ARG A 140 6.22 -6.50 -8.99
C ARG A 140 5.11 -7.35 -9.60
N ILE A 141 3.87 -7.22 -9.12
CA ILE A 141 2.75 -8.02 -9.66
C ILE A 141 2.42 -7.65 -11.11
N LEU A 142 2.47 -6.37 -11.47
CA LEU A 142 2.20 -5.93 -12.84
C LEU A 142 3.28 -6.43 -13.82
N ASN A 143 4.54 -6.46 -13.40
CA ASN A 143 5.64 -7.06 -14.18
C ASN A 143 5.47 -8.57 -14.32
N ASN A 144 5.12 -9.29 -13.24
CA ASN A 144 4.87 -10.73 -13.28
C ASN A 144 3.73 -11.10 -14.24
N LEU A 145 2.73 -10.23 -14.38
CA LEU A 145 1.60 -10.38 -15.29
C LEU A 145 1.86 -9.80 -16.70
N SER A 146 3.03 -9.18 -16.93
CA SER A 146 3.39 -8.52 -18.20
C SER A 146 2.42 -7.41 -18.62
N ILE A 147 1.89 -6.65 -17.65
CA ILE A 147 0.93 -5.55 -17.89
C ILE A 147 1.38 -4.19 -17.33
N SER A 148 2.63 -4.10 -16.85
CA SER A 148 3.18 -2.86 -16.26
C SER A 148 3.29 -1.71 -17.26
N ASN A 149 3.54 -2.00 -18.53
CA ASN A 149 3.57 -1.04 -19.64
C ASN A 149 2.20 -0.38 -19.92
N HIS A 150 1.12 -0.91 -19.35
CA HIS A 150 -0.23 -0.35 -19.47
C HIS A 150 -0.64 0.52 -18.27
N ILE A 151 0.23 0.68 -17.27
CA ILE A 151 -0.05 1.45 -16.05
C ILE A 151 0.94 2.60 -15.94
N GLU A 152 0.44 3.81 -15.65
CA GLU A 152 1.29 4.95 -15.36
C GLU A 152 1.86 4.86 -13.94
N PHE A 153 3.17 5.08 -13.83
CA PHE A 153 3.88 5.15 -12.56
C PHE A 153 4.28 6.60 -12.22
N PRO A 154 4.28 6.97 -10.93
CA PRO A 154 3.95 6.11 -9.78
C PRO A 154 2.44 5.99 -9.54
N THR A 155 1.95 4.77 -9.27
CA THR A 155 0.52 4.49 -9.01
C THR A 155 -0.03 5.28 -7.82
N LEU A 156 0.80 5.51 -6.80
CA LEU A 156 0.47 6.30 -5.61
C LEU A 156 0.26 7.79 -5.89
N SER A 157 0.56 8.31 -7.09
CA SER A 157 0.19 9.68 -7.48
C SER A 157 -1.32 9.92 -7.34
N SER A 158 -2.13 8.96 -7.78
CA SER A 158 -3.59 9.04 -7.68
C SER A 158 -4.06 8.90 -6.23
N PHE A 159 -3.36 8.10 -5.41
CA PHE A 159 -3.61 8.02 -3.97
C PHE A 159 -3.41 9.37 -3.27
N MET A 160 -2.31 10.07 -3.60
CA MET A 160 -2.07 11.43 -3.08
C MET A 160 -3.16 12.40 -3.53
N GLN A 161 -3.60 12.32 -4.79
CA GLN A 161 -4.72 13.14 -5.26
C GLN A 161 -6.01 12.88 -4.47
N GLY A 162 -6.30 11.62 -4.12
CA GLY A 162 -7.43 11.26 -3.27
C GLY A 162 -7.37 11.91 -1.88
N ILE A 163 -6.18 11.98 -1.28
CA ILE A 163 -5.99 12.68 -0.01
C ILE A 163 -6.23 14.18 -0.16
N LYS A 164 -5.65 14.77 -1.22
CA LYS A 164 -5.79 16.21 -1.52
C LYS A 164 -7.25 16.60 -1.60
N ASP A 165 -8.04 15.85 -2.37
CA ASP A 165 -9.44 16.15 -2.63
C ASP A 165 -10.32 15.93 -1.40
N TYR A 166 -10.06 14.86 -0.63
CA TYR A 166 -10.80 14.58 0.60
C TYR A 166 -10.70 15.75 1.60
N PHE A 167 -9.48 16.24 1.84
CA PHE A 167 -9.22 17.35 2.75
C PHE A 167 -9.40 18.74 2.13
N LYS A 168 -9.66 18.81 0.82
CA LYS A 168 -9.77 20.05 0.04
C LYS A 168 -8.53 20.95 0.19
N ILE A 169 -7.35 20.33 0.18
CA ILE A 169 -6.07 21.05 0.35
C ILE A 169 -5.67 21.67 -0.98
N ASP A 170 -5.53 23.00 -1.02
CA ASP A 170 -5.05 23.70 -2.19
C ASP A 170 -3.50 23.77 -2.19
N CYS A 171 -2.88 22.77 -2.83
CA CYS A 171 -1.42 22.66 -2.91
C CYS A 171 -0.93 22.30 -4.31
N LYS A 172 0.30 22.73 -4.61
CA LYS A 172 1.10 22.20 -5.70
C LYS A 172 1.69 20.86 -5.27
N MET A 173 1.46 19.82 -6.07
CA MET A 173 2.01 18.49 -5.89
C MET A 173 3.05 18.24 -6.98
N ASN A 174 4.27 17.90 -6.60
CA ASN A 174 5.31 17.42 -7.51
C ASN A 174 5.77 16.05 -7.02
N ILE A 175 5.93 15.11 -7.95
CA ILE A 175 6.30 13.74 -7.64
C ILE A 175 7.41 13.34 -8.61
N ASP A 176 8.56 13.01 -8.06
CA ASP A 176 9.66 12.42 -8.81
C ASP A 176 9.66 10.90 -8.58
N PHE A 177 9.97 10.14 -9.62
CA PHE A 177 9.96 8.68 -9.60
C PHE A 177 11.22 8.12 -10.25
N GLU A 178 11.80 7.11 -9.60
CA GLU A 178 12.97 6.39 -10.06
C GLU A 178 12.83 4.89 -9.74
N ILE A 179 13.27 4.04 -10.67
CA ILE A 179 13.47 2.61 -10.40
C ILE A 179 14.93 2.45 -9.97
N ILE A 180 15.15 2.09 -8.70
CA ILE A 180 16.48 1.92 -8.12
C ILE A 180 17.09 0.59 -8.60
N ASN A 181 16.28 -0.47 -8.58
CA ASN A 181 16.69 -1.81 -9.01
C ASN A 181 15.53 -2.50 -9.71
N ILE A 182 15.68 -2.72 -11.02
CA ILE A 182 14.65 -3.32 -11.86
C ILE A 182 14.41 -4.80 -11.55
N GLU A 183 15.45 -5.55 -11.17
CA GLU A 183 15.36 -6.98 -10.88
C GLU A 183 14.52 -7.23 -9.62
N ASN A 184 14.67 -6.35 -8.62
CA ASN A 184 13.96 -6.44 -7.36
C ASN A 184 12.66 -5.62 -7.32
N ASN A 185 12.33 -4.87 -8.39
CA ASN A 185 11.24 -3.90 -8.42
C ASN A 185 11.36 -2.84 -7.31
N GLU A 186 12.59 -2.45 -6.97
CA GLU A 186 12.83 -1.42 -5.98
C GLU A 186 12.71 -0.04 -6.61
N THR A 187 11.97 0.83 -5.95
CA THR A 187 11.63 2.17 -6.43
C THR A 187 11.97 3.22 -5.39
N LYS A 188 12.15 4.45 -5.86
CA LYS A 188 12.19 5.66 -5.04
C LYS A 188 11.18 6.65 -5.59
N HIS A 189 10.43 7.26 -4.68
CA HIS A 189 9.53 8.35 -4.98
C HIS A 189 9.86 9.53 -4.08
N THR A 190 10.00 10.72 -4.64
CA THR A 190 10.09 11.96 -3.86
C THR A 190 8.80 12.72 -4.04
N TYR A 191 8.05 12.90 -2.95
CA TYR A 191 6.82 13.67 -2.95
C TYR A 191 7.07 15.05 -2.35
N LYS A 192 6.64 16.10 -3.06
CA LYS A 192 6.66 17.48 -2.59
C LYS A 192 5.26 18.09 -2.67
N PHE A 193 4.75 18.52 -1.53
CA PHE A 193 3.49 19.24 -1.39
C PHE A 193 3.77 20.65 -0.86
N GLU A 194 3.24 21.67 -1.54
CA GLU A 194 3.45 23.08 -1.19
C GLU A 194 2.12 23.83 -1.31
N LEU A 195 1.62 24.41 -0.22
CA LEU A 195 0.35 25.15 -0.21
C LEU A 195 0.44 26.37 -1.14
N ILE A 196 -0.64 26.66 -1.87
CA ILE A 196 -0.66 27.79 -2.82
C ILE A 196 -0.83 29.14 -2.10
N ASN A 197 -1.46 29.15 -0.91
CA ASN A 197 -1.72 30.35 -0.11
C ASN A 197 -1.35 30.13 1.37
N GLY A 198 -0.08 29.78 1.64
CA GLY A 198 0.46 29.63 3.00
C GLY A 198 0.66 30.95 3.73
#